data_AF-A0A6B1EPP5-F1
#
_entry.id   AF-A0A6B1EPP5-F1
#
_cell.length_a   1.000
_cell.length_b   1.000
_cell.length_c   1.000
_cell.angle_alpha   90.00
_cell.angle_beta   90.00
_cell.angle_gamma   90.00
#
_symmetry.space_group_name_H-M   'P 1'
#
loop_
_entity.id
_entity.type
_entity.pdbx_description
1 polymer ?
#
loop_
_entity_poly.entity_id
_entity_poly.type
_entity_poly.pdbx_seq_one_letter_code
_entity_poly.pdbx_strand_id
1 'polypeptide(L)'
;MGHLLVQGGKIVDSERNVQIGGATATHASDFPQNVSYVALGHLHRPQTIKGTDYPVRYSGSPIPLRFNETDYRKKVYLLELSDDGALIQDEGIEIPIFKELCTVEGDEVSVLSGAMTGDYAGKYIQVKLKLNTPRVGISDEIRKAFDERGGDVLSVELELPEGTEAPKISVEDMKRPEEIFEQFHRTKFDGEPPDDTLMQTFKQLVEMVEDSE
;
A
#
# COMPACT_ATOMS: atom_id res chain seq x y z
N MET A 1 -21.00 -10.96 -18.43
CA MET A 1 -19.80 -10.29 -17.89
C MET A 1 -20.23 -9.25 -16.88
N GLY A 2 -19.39 -8.93 -15.89
CA GLY A 2 -19.71 -7.90 -14.90
C GLY A 2 -18.46 -7.27 -14.27
N HIS A 3 -18.60 -6.07 -13.74
CA HIS A 3 -17.58 -5.40 -12.93
C HIS A 3 -18.22 -4.97 -11.61
N LEU A 4 -18.15 -5.85 -10.61
CA LEU A 4 -18.82 -5.68 -9.33
C LEU A 4 -18.10 -6.53 -8.26
N LEU A 5 -18.45 -6.32 -7.00
CA LEU A 5 -18.03 -7.18 -5.90
C LEU A 5 -19.05 -8.32 -5.72
N VAL A 6 -18.56 -9.55 -5.65
CA VAL A 6 -19.36 -10.76 -5.40
C VAL A 6 -18.92 -11.37 -4.07
N GLN A 7 -19.87 -11.82 -3.25
CA GLN A 7 -19.61 -12.41 -1.94
C GLN A 7 -18.65 -13.60 -2.05
N GLY A 8 -17.70 -13.68 -1.11
CA GLY A 8 -16.65 -14.71 -1.11
C GLY A 8 -15.43 -14.34 -1.95
N GLY A 9 -15.45 -13.21 -2.67
CA GLY A 9 -14.27 -12.63 -3.29
C GLY A 9 -13.29 -12.11 -2.24
N LYS A 10 -12.01 -12.44 -2.41
CA LYS A 10 -10.90 -11.93 -1.61
C LYS A 10 -10.51 -10.54 -2.11
N ILE A 11 -10.72 -9.56 -1.25
CA ILE A 11 -10.29 -8.17 -1.42
C ILE A 11 -8.85 -8.07 -0.89
N VAL A 12 -8.00 -7.36 -1.62
CA VAL A 12 -6.63 -7.02 -1.22
C VAL A 12 -6.57 -5.51 -1.35
N ASP A 13 -6.53 -4.75 -0.24
CA ASP A 13 -6.61 -3.26 -0.03
C ASP A 13 -6.33 -2.27 -1.19
N SER A 14 -5.71 -2.70 -2.27
CA SER A 14 -5.70 -2.08 -3.60
C SER A 14 -7.07 -1.66 -4.15
N GLU A 15 -8.16 -2.39 -3.87
CA GLU A 15 -9.47 -2.10 -4.45
C GLU A 15 -10.23 -1.02 -3.66
N ARG A 16 -10.95 -0.13 -4.38
CA ARG A 16 -11.87 0.80 -3.72
C ARG A 16 -13.10 0.04 -3.24
N ASN A 17 -13.49 0.26 -1.98
CA ASN A 17 -14.72 -0.32 -1.45
C ASN A 17 -15.94 0.35 -2.11
N VAL A 18 -16.52 -0.29 -3.12
CA VAL A 18 -17.74 0.18 -3.80
C VAL A 18 -18.96 -0.39 -3.09
N GLN A 19 -19.18 0.02 -1.84
CA GLN A 19 -20.48 -0.14 -1.19
C GLN A 19 -21.28 1.14 -1.38
N ILE A 20 -22.13 1.16 -2.40
CA ILE A 20 -23.09 2.25 -2.61
C ILE A 20 -24.36 1.89 -1.83
N GLY A 21 -24.64 2.66 -0.76
CA GLY A 21 -26.00 2.77 -0.19
C GLY A 21 -26.62 1.51 0.43
N GLY A 22 -25.83 0.59 0.97
CA GLY A 22 -26.36 -0.58 1.69
C GLY A 22 -26.79 -1.76 0.82
N ALA A 23 -26.43 -1.77 -0.47
CA ALA A 23 -26.60 -2.95 -1.31
C ALA A 23 -25.80 -4.13 -0.74
N THR A 24 -26.50 -5.22 -0.41
CA THR A 24 -25.89 -6.49 -0.03
C THR A 24 -25.04 -7.02 -1.17
N ALA A 25 -23.86 -7.57 -0.85
CA ALA A 25 -22.96 -8.16 -1.84
C ALA A 25 -23.72 -9.15 -2.74
N THR A 26 -23.54 -9.04 -4.06
CA THR A 26 -24.11 -9.99 -5.02
C THR A 26 -23.60 -11.40 -4.69
N HIS A 27 -24.49 -12.39 -4.69
CA HIS A 27 -24.14 -13.79 -4.47
C HIS A 27 -23.85 -14.48 -5.80
N ALA A 28 -23.02 -15.53 -5.78
CA ALA A 28 -22.75 -16.32 -6.97
C ALA A 28 -24.02 -16.94 -7.56
N SER A 29 -24.99 -17.30 -6.71
CA SER A 29 -26.30 -17.83 -7.08
C SER A 29 -27.18 -16.85 -7.84
N ASP A 30 -26.87 -15.55 -7.82
CA ASP A 30 -27.64 -14.53 -8.53
C ASP A 30 -27.33 -14.53 -10.03
N PHE A 31 -26.25 -15.20 -10.46
CA PHE A 31 -25.93 -15.36 -11.88
C PHE A 31 -26.86 -16.38 -12.57
N PRO A 32 -27.25 -16.15 -13.84
CA PRO A 32 -28.14 -17.05 -14.56
C PRO A 32 -27.58 -18.47 -14.66
N GLN A 33 -28.41 -19.50 -14.54
CA GLN A 33 -27.96 -20.89 -14.58
C GLN A 33 -27.62 -21.40 -15.99
N ASN A 34 -28.00 -20.66 -17.03
CA ASN A 34 -27.84 -21.02 -18.44
C ASN A 34 -26.62 -20.34 -19.10
N VAL A 35 -25.52 -20.19 -18.37
CA VAL A 35 -24.26 -19.64 -18.90
C VAL A 35 -23.13 -20.63 -18.68
N SER A 36 -22.18 -20.67 -19.61
CA SER A 36 -21.01 -21.54 -19.52
C SER A 36 -19.86 -20.93 -18.74
N TYR A 37 -19.85 -19.61 -18.60
CA TYR A 37 -18.79 -18.85 -17.94
C TYR A 37 -19.25 -17.45 -17.53
N VAL A 38 -18.78 -16.95 -16.39
CA VAL A 38 -18.95 -15.55 -15.99
C VAL A 38 -17.59 -14.90 -15.78
N ALA A 39 -17.27 -13.96 -16.66
CA ALA A 39 -16.11 -13.08 -16.51
C ALA A 39 -16.43 -11.89 -15.60
N LEU A 40 -15.71 -11.79 -14.49
CA LEU A 40 -15.77 -10.69 -13.54
C LEU A 40 -14.48 -9.85 -13.60
N GLY A 41 -14.65 -8.55 -13.39
CA GLY A 41 -13.58 -7.61 -13.01
C GLY A 41 -13.96 -6.89 -11.71
N HIS A 42 -13.04 -6.06 -11.21
CA HIS A 42 -13.07 -5.27 -9.96
C HIS A 42 -11.95 -5.69 -9.01
N LEU A 43 -11.90 -6.98 -8.65
CA LEU A 43 -10.83 -7.52 -7.81
C LEU A 43 -9.57 -7.76 -8.63
N HIS A 44 -8.42 -7.36 -8.08
CA HIS A 44 -7.13 -7.41 -8.76
C HIS A 44 -6.43 -8.76 -8.60
N ARG A 45 -6.87 -9.60 -7.66
CA ARG A 45 -6.42 -10.97 -7.49
C ARG A 45 -7.20 -11.92 -8.42
N PRO A 46 -6.52 -12.69 -9.30
CA PRO A 46 -7.16 -13.77 -10.05
C PRO A 46 -7.76 -14.80 -9.10
N GLN A 47 -9.07 -15.06 -9.21
CA GLN A 47 -9.76 -15.97 -8.29
C GLN A 47 -11.10 -16.45 -8.85
N THR A 48 -11.47 -17.68 -8.46
CA THR A 48 -12.77 -18.28 -8.77
C THR A 48 -13.71 -18.11 -7.58
N ILE A 49 -14.93 -17.64 -7.85
CA ILE A 49 -16.02 -17.61 -6.89
C ILE A 49 -16.73 -18.96 -6.92
N LYS A 50 -16.95 -19.54 -5.73
CA LYS A 50 -17.66 -20.81 -5.56
C LYS A 50 -19.17 -20.57 -5.45
N GLY A 51 -19.97 -21.60 -5.77
CA GLY A 51 -21.43 -21.56 -5.59
C GLY A 51 -22.23 -21.70 -6.89
N THR A 52 -21.58 -22.03 -8.00
CA THR A 52 -22.17 -22.30 -9.32
C THR A 52 -21.55 -23.57 -9.91
N ASP A 53 -22.27 -24.22 -10.82
CA ASP A 53 -21.78 -25.41 -11.55
C ASP A 53 -20.88 -25.06 -12.73
N TYR A 54 -20.80 -23.78 -13.09
CA TYR A 54 -19.92 -23.22 -14.12
C TYR A 54 -18.93 -22.21 -13.50
N PRO A 55 -17.81 -21.89 -14.15
CA PRO A 55 -16.84 -20.97 -13.58
C PRO A 55 -17.32 -19.51 -13.54
N VAL A 56 -17.20 -18.90 -12.37
CA VAL A 56 -17.35 -17.45 -12.16
C VAL A 56 -16.00 -16.93 -11.67
N ARG A 57 -15.30 -16.12 -12.47
CA ARG A 57 -13.92 -15.71 -12.12
C ARG A 57 -13.64 -14.24 -12.28
N TYR A 58 -12.88 -13.71 -11.33
CA TYR A 58 -12.11 -12.51 -11.53
C TYR A 58 -10.82 -12.86 -12.27
N SER A 59 -10.57 -12.23 -13.41
CA SER A 59 -9.28 -12.36 -14.10
C SER A 59 -8.14 -11.69 -13.33
N GLY A 60 -8.44 -10.74 -12.45
CA GLY A 60 -7.44 -9.94 -11.76
C GLY A 60 -6.84 -8.85 -12.65
N SER A 61 -5.88 -8.11 -12.10
CA SER A 61 -5.08 -7.16 -12.87
C SER A 61 -3.97 -7.89 -13.62
N PRO A 62 -3.53 -7.39 -14.80
CA PRO A 62 -2.44 -8.01 -15.55
C PRO A 62 -1.06 -7.71 -14.94
N ILE A 63 -0.95 -6.66 -14.13
CA ILE A 63 0.26 -6.25 -13.41
C ILE A 63 -0.08 -5.97 -11.93
N PRO A 64 0.88 -6.10 -11.01
CA PRO A 64 0.69 -5.65 -9.62
C PRO A 64 0.41 -4.15 -9.58
N LEU A 65 -0.69 -3.75 -8.93
CA LEU A 65 -1.07 -2.34 -8.78
C LEU A 65 -0.70 -1.78 -7.40
N ARG A 66 -0.37 -2.66 -6.44
CA ARG A 66 0.12 -2.35 -5.10
C ARG A 66 1.21 -3.34 -4.68
N PHE A 67 2.03 -2.94 -3.72
CA PHE A 67 3.13 -3.75 -3.18
C PHE A 67 2.68 -5.03 -2.46
N ASN A 68 1.45 -5.04 -1.91
CA ASN A 68 0.87 -6.21 -1.27
C ASN A 68 0.24 -7.22 -2.26
N GLU A 69 0.31 -6.99 -3.57
CA GLU A 69 -0.19 -7.92 -4.60
C GLU A 69 0.90 -8.87 -5.12
N THR A 70 1.97 -9.08 -4.35
CA THR A 70 3.14 -9.88 -4.73
C THR A 70 3.05 -11.35 -4.28
N ASP A 71 2.04 -11.70 -3.47
CA ASP A 71 1.81 -13.06 -2.95
C ASP A 71 1.14 -14.02 -3.96
N TYR A 72 0.78 -13.53 -5.16
CA TYR A 72 0.17 -14.33 -6.21
C TYR A 72 0.62 -13.92 -7.61
N ARG A 73 0.60 -14.89 -8.54
CA ARG A 73 0.89 -14.65 -9.95
C ARG A 73 -0.30 -13.99 -10.65
N LYS A 74 -0.02 -13.01 -11.51
CA LYS A 74 -1.01 -12.42 -12.40
C LYS A 74 -1.30 -13.37 -13.56
N LYS A 75 -2.53 -13.37 -14.05
CA LYS A 75 -3.00 -14.33 -15.06
C LYS A 75 -3.86 -13.65 -16.11
N VAL A 76 -3.83 -14.22 -17.31
CA VAL A 76 -4.93 -14.10 -18.27
C VAL A 76 -5.59 -15.46 -18.41
N TYR A 77 -6.86 -15.49 -18.82
CA TYR A 77 -7.58 -16.74 -19.04
C TYR A 77 -7.84 -16.91 -20.54
N LEU A 78 -7.36 -18.02 -21.09
CA LEU A 78 -7.69 -18.48 -22.43
C LEU A 78 -8.87 -19.44 -22.30
N LEU A 79 -10.00 -19.04 -22.88
CA LEU A 79 -11.24 -19.81 -22.85
C LEU A 79 -11.62 -20.18 -24.28
N GLU A 80 -12.00 -21.44 -24.50
CA GLU A 80 -12.54 -21.91 -25.76
C GLU A 80 -13.95 -22.46 -25.52
N LEU A 81 -14.89 -22.08 -26.38
CA LEU A 81 -16.27 -22.54 -26.36
C LEU A 81 -16.53 -23.36 -27.63
N SER A 82 -17.29 -24.43 -27.51
CA SER A 82 -17.84 -25.16 -28.67
C SER A 82 -18.97 -24.36 -29.36
N ASP A 83 -19.40 -24.84 -30.53
CA ASP A 83 -20.47 -24.21 -31.33
C ASP A 83 -21.82 -24.12 -30.59
N ASP A 84 -22.10 -25.05 -29.67
CA ASP A 84 -23.29 -25.05 -28.80
C ASP A 84 -23.08 -24.21 -27.52
N GLY A 85 -21.93 -23.57 -27.38
CA GLY A 85 -21.58 -22.67 -26.29
C GLY A 85 -21.01 -23.34 -25.05
N ALA A 86 -20.76 -24.66 -25.04
CA ALA A 86 -20.14 -25.34 -23.91
C ALA A 86 -18.67 -24.93 -23.74
N LEU A 87 -18.19 -24.80 -22.50
CA LEU A 87 -16.79 -24.48 -22.21
C LEU A 87 -15.92 -25.72 -22.41
N ILE A 88 -15.04 -25.69 -23.41
CA ILE A 88 -14.18 -26.82 -23.80
C ILE A 88 -12.70 -26.62 -23.44
N GLN A 89 -12.25 -25.36 -23.34
CA GLN A 89 -10.94 -25.03 -22.78
C GLN A 89 -11.06 -23.95 -21.73
N ASP A 90 -10.31 -24.14 -20.65
CA ASP A 90 -10.24 -23.21 -19.53
C ASP A 90 -8.84 -23.20 -18.94
N GLU A 91 -8.00 -22.29 -19.44
CA GLU A 91 -6.58 -22.23 -19.10
C GLU A 91 -6.20 -20.87 -18.53
N GLY A 92 -5.61 -20.87 -17.33
CA GLY A 92 -5.02 -19.67 -16.74
C GLY A 92 -3.53 -19.56 -17.09
N ILE A 93 -3.19 -18.65 -17.99
CA ILE A 93 -1.82 -18.39 -18.44
C ILE A 93 -1.19 -17.34 -17.52
N GLU A 94 -0.07 -17.70 -16.88
CA GLU A 94 0.66 -16.78 -16.02
C GLU A 94 1.37 -15.68 -16.81
N ILE A 95 1.24 -14.44 -16.33
CA ILE A 95 1.89 -13.28 -16.94
C ILE A 95 3.31 -13.17 -16.34
N PRO A 96 4.37 -13.10 -17.18
CA PRO A 96 5.72 -12.87 -16.71
C PRO A 96 5.83 -11.59 -15.90
N ILE A 97 6.70 -11.59 -14.88
CA ILE A 97 7.01 -10.37 -14.12
C ILE A 97 8.09 -9.59 -14.88
N PHE A 98 7.71 -8.41 -15.38
CA PHE A 98 8.63 -7.51 -16.09
C PHE A 98 9.39 -6.57 -15.15
N LYS A 99 8.80 -6.24 -14.00
CA LYS A 99 9.41 -5.43 -12.96
C LYS A 99 8.88 -5.87 -11.59
N GLU A 100 9.78 -6.32 -10.73
CA GLU A 100 9.40 -6.81 -9.40
C GLU A 100 9.06 -5.64 -8.48
N LEU A 101 8.01 -5.83 -7.67
CA LEU A 101 7.71 -4.97 -6.53
C LEU A 101 8.27 -5.63 -5.27
N CYS A 102 8.92 -4.84 -4.41
CA CYS A 102 9.47 -5.32 -3.15
C CYS A 102 9.08 -4.39 -2.01
N THR A 103 8.76 -4.97 -0.86
CA THR A 103 8.62 -4.23 0.39
C THR A 103 9.82 -4.56 1.29
N VAL A 104 10.49 -3.52 1.77
CA VAL A 104 11.56 -3.64 2.78
C VAL A 104 11.03 -3.00 4.05
N GLU A 105 11.01 -3.75 5.14
CA GLU A 105 10.53 -3.29 6.44
C GLU A 105 11.61 -3.50 7.50
N GLY A 106 11.82 -2.50 8.35
CA GLY A 106 12.78 -2.58 9.44
C GLY A 106 13.06 -1.24 10.09
N ASP A 107 13.99 -1.25 11.04
CA ASP A 107 14.59 -0.02 11.56
C ASP A 107 15.59 0.59 10.56
N GLU A 108 16.07 1.80 10.86
CA GLU A 108 17.04 2.51 10.03
C GLU A 108 18.29 1.69 9.69
N VAL A 109 18.89 1.02 10.69
CA VAL A 109 20.12 0.27 10.51
C VAL A 109 19.89 -0.91 9.58
N SER A 110 18.82 -1.67 9.80
CA SER A 110 18.48 -2.85 9.01
C SER A 110 18.11 -2.49 7.58
N VAL A 111 17.36 -1.41 7.36
CA VAL A 111 16.97 -0.94 6.01
C VAL A 111 18.19 -0.45 5.23
N LEU A 112 19.05 0.39 5.82
CA LEU A 112 20.24 0.91 5.14
C LEU A 112 21.27 -0.19 4.86
N SER A 113 21.52 -1.08 5.82
CA SER A 113 22.37 -2.26 5.60
C SER A 113 21.77 -3.20 4.56
N GLY A 114 20.45 -3.36 4.57
CA GLY A 114 19.71 -4.14 3.60
C GLY A 114 19.89 -3.59 2.19
N ALA A 115 19.72 -2.28 2.00
CA ALA A 115 19.92 -1.61 0.71
C ALA A 115 21.29 -1.95 0.09
N MET A 116 22.35 -1.94 0.90
CA MET A 116 23.72 -2.22 0.44
C MET A 116 23.97 -3.68 0.07
N THR A 117 23.33 -4.62 0.76
CA THR A 117 23.61 -6.06 0.66
C THR A 117 22.60 -6.83 -0.19
N GLY A 118 21.39 -6.30 -0.34
CA GLY A 118 20.31 -6.95 -1.05
C GLY A 118 20.39 -6.83 -2.58
N ASP A 119 19.65 -7.70 -3.25
CA ASP A 119 19.43 -7.65 -4.70
C ASP A 119 18.14 -6.89 -5.01
N TYR A 120 18.30 -5.61 -5.31
CA TYR A 120 17.22 -4.69 -5.61
C TYR A 120 17.30 -4.08 -7.02
N ALA A 121 18.30 -4.48 -7.80
CA ALA A 121 18.54 -3.93 -9.12
C ALA A 121 17.32 -4.13 -10.04
N GLY A 122 16.81 -3.03 -10.60
CA GLY A 122 15.66 -3.03 -11.50
C GLY A 122 14.30 -3.25 -10.81
N LYS A 123 14.23 -3.25 -9.47
CA LYS A 123 12.99 -3.46 -8.72
C LYS A 123 12.39 -2.13 -8.26
N TYR A 124 11.06 -2.08 -8.17
CA TYR A 124 10.37 -1.00 -7.45
C TYR A 124 10.23 -1.35 -5.98
N ILE A 125 10.46 -0.38 -5.11
CA ILE A 125 10.63 -0.61 -3.68
C ILE A 125 9.72 0.29 -2.87
N GLN A 126 9.00 -0.31 -1.93
CA GLN A 126 8.36 0.38 -0.81
C GLN A 126 9.19 0.10 0.43
N VAL A 127 9.56 1.16 1.15
CA VAL A 127 10.23 1.05 2.44
C VAL A 127 9.24 1.39 3.54
N LYS A 128 9.14 0.51 4.53
CA LYS A 128 8.40 0.72 5.78
C LYS A 128 9.41 0.85 6.90
N LEU A 129 9.68 2.07 7.31
CA LEU A 129 10.76 2.40 8.22
C LEU A 129 10.21 2.63 9.62
N LYS A 130 10.71 1.86 10.59
CA LYS A 130 10.44 2.04 12.00
C LYS A 130 11.47 2.98 12.60
N LEU A 131 11.00 4.08 13.16
CA LEU A 131 11.84 5.08 13.82
C LEU A 131 11.37 5.27 15.24
N ASN A 132 12.30 5.44 16.18
CA ASN A 132 11.96 5.81 17.54
C ASN A 132 11.68 7.32 17.67
N THR A 133 12.40 8.13 16.89
CA THR A 133 12.28 9.59 16.84
C THR A 133 12.24 10.09 15.40
N PRO A 134 11.64 11.25 15.12
CA PRO A 134 11.65 11.84 13.79
C PRO A 134 13.08 12.17 13.37
N ARG A 135 13.45 11.79 12.14
CA ARG A 135 14.76 12.11 11.56
C ARG A 135 14.58 12.87 10.25
N VAL A 136 15.10 14.10 10.20
CA VAL A 136 15.05 14.92 8.99
C VAL A 136 15.95 14.31 7.91
N GLY A 137 15.46 14.21 6.67
CA GLY A 137 16.25 13.75 5.51
C GLY A 137 16.42 12.23 5.36
N ILE A 138 15.94 11.42 6.31
CA ILE A 138 16.09 9.95 6.27
C ILE A 138 15.52 9.32 4.99
N SER A 139 14.40 9.84 4.48
CA SER A 139 13.80 9.34 3.23
C SER A 139 14.71 9.53 2.03
N ASP A 140 15.46 10.63 1.96
CA ASP A 140 16.39 10.90 0.86
C ASP A 140 17.63 10.01 0.97
N GLU A 141 18.13 9.79 2.18
CA GLU A 141 19.24 8.86 2.43
C GLU A 141 18.87 7.43 2.03
N ILE A 142 17.67 6.97 2.38
CA ILE A 142 17.16 5.66 1.98
C ILE A 142 17.05 5.58 0.45
N ARG A 143 16.43 6.57 -0.19
CA ARG A 143 16.30 6.62 -1.66
C ARG A 143 17.66 6.51 -2.33
N LYS A 144 18.64 7.29 -1.87
CA LYS A 144 20.01 7.27 -2.38
C LYS A 144 20.68 5.90 -2.20
N ALA A 145 20.56 5.28 -1.02
CA ALA A 145 21.18 4.00 -0.73
C ALA A 145 20.67 2.88 -1.66
N PHE A 146 19.38 2.86 -1.98
CA PHE A 146 18.81 1.91 -2.94
C PHE A 146 19.15 2.25 -4.40
N ASP A 147 19.14 3.54 -4.77
CA ASP A 147 19.46 4.01 -6.12
C ASP A 147 20.90 3.66 -6.52
N GLU A 148 21.87 3.82 -5.60
CA GLU A 148 23.27 3.41 -5.79
C GLU A 148 23.44 1.89 -6.08
N ARG A 149 22.40 1.10 -5.81
CA ARG A 149 22.33 -0.35 -6.04
C ARG A 149 21.37 -0.72 -7.18
N GLY A 150 20.85 0.29 -7.90
CA GLY A 150 19.94 0.13 -9.03
C GLY A 150 18.49 -0.16 -8.66
N GLY A 151 18.10 0.08 -7.40
CA GLY A 151 16.74 -0.08 -6.92
C GLY A 151 15.94 1.22 -6.93
N ASP A 152 14.70 1.17 -7.40
CA ASP A 152 13.83 2.35 -7.53
C ASP A 152 12.88 2.45 -6.33
N VAL A 153 13.22 3.28 -5.34
CA VAL A 153 12.32 3.54 -4.20
C VAL A 153 11.16 4.41 -4.64
N LEU A 154 9.93 3.92 -4.54
CA LEU A 154 8.71 4.67 -4.89
C LEU A 154 8.05 5.27 -3.64
N SER A 155 8.06 4.56 -2.53
CA SER A 155 7.42 4.99 -1.27
C SER A 155 8.33 4.76 -0.07
N VAL A 156 8.32 5.70 0.86
CA VAL A 156 8.94 5.58 2.19
C VAL A 156 7.86 5.93 3.20
N GLU A 157 7.38 4.91 3.92
CA GLU A 157 6.39 5.03 4.98
C GLU A 157 7.12 5.01 6.33
N LEU A 158 6.89 6.04 7.14
CA LEU A 158 7.49 6.16 8.47
C LEU A 158 6.49 5.68 9.52
N GLU A 159 6.92 4.72 10.33
CA GLU A 159 6.20 4.24 11.50
C GLU A 159 6.94 4.76 12.73
N LEU A 160 6.30 5.70 13.44
CA LEU A 160 6.77 6.24 14.71
C LEU A 160 6.00 5.57 15.85
N PRO A 161 6.60 5.42 17.04
CA PRO A 161 5.88 4.91 18.20
C PRO A 161 4.63 5.75 18.46
N GLU A 162 3.50 5.07 18.69
CA GLU A 162 2.31 5.72 19.21
C GLU A 162 2.58 6.18 20.64
N GLY A 163 2.58 7.50 20.86
CA GLY A 163 2.70 8.07 22.20
C GLY A 163 1.54 7.59 23.08
N THR A 164 1.84 7.20 24.32
CA THR A 164 0.89 6.59 25.26
C THR A 164 -0.20 7.55 25.74
N GLU A 165 -0.02 8.87 25.61
CA GLU A 165 -1.06 9.88 25.86
C GLU A 165 -0.88 11.10 24.93
N ALA A 166 -1.98 11.70 24.47
CA ALA A 166 -1.93 13.00 23.82
C ALA A 166 -1.44 14.05 24.84
N PRO A 167 -0.39 14.83 24.55
CA PRO A 167 0.15 15.79 25.50
C PRO A 167 -0.91 16.82 25.88
N LYS A 168 -1.21 16.94 27.18
CA LYS A 168 -2.00 18.05 27.72
C LYS A 168 -1.11 19.28 27.83
N ILE A 169 -0.98 20.01 26.74
CA ILE A 169 -0.25 21.28 26.71
C ILE A 169 -1.20 22.38 27.19
N SER A 170 -0.86 23.05 28.30
CA SER A 170 -1.58 24.24 28.77
C SER A 170 -1.19 25.42 27.88
N VAL A 171 -2.12 25.88 27.04
CA VAL A 171 -1.91 27.01 26.11
C VAL A 171 -1.70 28.34 26.85
N GLU A 172 -2.13 28.41 28.12
CA GLU A 172 -2.15 29.65 28.91
C GLU A 172 -0.76 30.09 29.41
N ASP A 173 0.23 29.19 29.41
CA ASP A 173 1.58 29.45 29.96
C ASP A 173 2.67 29.64 28.89
N MET A 174 2.38 29.44 27.59
CA MET A 174 3.39 29.43 26.52
C MET A 174 3.12 30.50 25.47
N LYS A 175 4.10 31.41 25.26
CA LYS A 175 3.94 32.55 24.35
C LYS A 175 4.50 32.32 22.95
N ARG A 176 5.27 31.26 22.75
CA ARG A 176 6.06 31.03 21.54
C ARG A 176 5.76 29.66 20.91
N PRO A 177 5.45 29.59 19.60
CA PRO A 177 5.21 28.32 18.91
C PRO A 177 6.33 27.30 19.09
N GLU A 178 7.57 27.75 19.20
CA GLU A 178 8.75 26.88 19.35
C GLU A 178 8.79 26.18 20.72
N GLU A 179 8.35 26.86 21.78
CA GLU A 179 8.27 26.30 23.14
C GLU A 179 7.19 25.21 23.21
N ILE A 180 6.06 25.43 22.53
CA ILE A 180 4.97 24.46 22.41
C ILE A 180 5.45 23.22 21.64
N PHE A 181 6.16 23.42 20.53
CA PHE A 181 6.71 22.33 19.72
C PHE A 181 7.75 21.51 20.48
N GLU A 182 8.66 22.16 21.21
CA GLU A 182 9.65 21.47 22.04
C GLU A 182 8.97 20.61 23.11
N GLN A 183 7.98 21.14 23.82
CA GLN A 183 7.26 20.39 24.85
C GLN A 183 6.50 19.20 24.25
N PHE A 184 5.82 19.42 23.12
CA PHE A 184 5.14 18.35 22.38
C PHE A 184 6.11 17.22 22.02
N HIS A 185 7.26 17.55 21.45
CA HIS A 185 8.27 16.57 21.06
C HIS A 185 8.76 15.77 22.26
N ARG A 186 9.12 16.46 23.35
CA ARG A 186 9.56 15.81 24.60
C ARG A 186 8.51 14.87 25.16
N THR A 187 7.23 15.25 25.19
CA THR A 187 6.19 14.35 25.71
C THR A 187 5.99 13.13 24.81
N LYS A 188 6.11 13.30 23.50
CA LYS A 188 5.86 12.22 22.54
C LYS A 188 7.02 11.22 22.41
N PHE A 189 8.25 11.67 22.64
CA PHE A 189 9.47 10.90 22.41
C PHE A 189 10.33 10.79 23.68
N ASP A 190 9.73 10.30 24.77
CA ASP A 190 10.40 9.92 26.03
C ASP A 190 11.29 11.01 26.67
N GLY A 191 10.93 12.28 26.51
CA GLY A 191 11.63 13.43 27.10
C GLY A 191 12.73 14.01 26.23
N GLU A 192 13.02 13.42 25.06
CA GLU A 192 14.06 13.91 24.16
C GLU A 192 13.65 15.23 23.50
N PRO A 193 14.52 16.26 23.50
CA PRO A 193 14.28 17.47 22.72
C PRO A 193 14.33 17.16 21.22
N PRO A 194 13.64 17.96 20.39
CA PRO A 194 13.87 17.95 18.95
C PRO A 194 15.32 18.33 18.66
N ASP A 195 15.92 17.72 17.64
CA ASP A 195 17.26 18.09 17.22
C ASP A 195 17.30 19.50 16.61
N ASP A 196 18.51 20.07 16.49
CA ASP A 196 18.71 21.44 15.98
C ASP A 196 18.16 21.62 14.56
N THR A 197 18.23 20.59 13.72
CA THR A 197 17.78 20.65 12.32
C THR A 197 16.25 20.67 12.26
N LEU A 198 15.59 19.85 13.07
CA LEU A 198 14.15 19.79 13.21
C LEU A 198 13.60 21.10 13.78
N MET A 199 14.27 21.66 14.80
CA MET A 199 13.90 22.95 15.39
C MET A 199 14.08 24.12 14.39
N GLN A 200 15.16 24.12 13.61
CA GLN A 200 15.37 25.13 12.55
C GLN A 200 14.32 25.01 11.44
N THR A 201 14.02 23.79 11.01
CA THR A 201 13.00 23.53 9.98
C THR A 201 11.61 24.00 10.46
N PHE A 202 11.27 23.73 11.72
CA PHE A 202 10.03 24.21 12.32
C PHE A 202 9.95 25.75 12.30
N LYS A 203 11.01 26.45 12.71
CA LYS A 203 11.08 27.92 12.69
C LYS A 203 10.87 28.49 11.28
N GLN A 204 11.53 27.91 10.28
CA GLN A 204 11.36 28.33 8.88
C GLN A 204 9.91 28.17 8.41
N LEU A 205 9.24 27.08 8.79
CA LEU A 205 7.84 26.86 8.43
C LEU A 205 6.90 27.86 9.13
N VAL A 206 7.18 28.24 10.38
CA VAL A 206 6.42 29.28 11.09
C VAL A 206 6.60 30.62 10.39
N GLU A 207 7.84 31.02 10.09
CA GLU A 207 8.14 32.26 9.36
C GLU A 207 7.43 32.30 8.00
N MET A 208 7.44 31.20 7.24
CA MET A 208 6.74 31.11 5.96
C MET A 208 5.22 31.31 6.08
N VAL A 209 4.60 30.84 7.16
CA VAL A 209 3.16 31.02 7.41
C VAL A 209 2.87 32.45 7.81
N GLU A 210 3.69 33.04 8.69
CA GLU A 210 3.55 34.43 9.14
C GLU A 210 3.78 35.44 7.99
N ASP A 211 4.71 35.15 7.07
CA ASP A 211 4.97 35.97 5.88
C ASP A 211 3.90 35.82 4.78
N SER A 212 3.02 34.81 4.90
CA SER A 212 1.93 34.55 3.96
C SER A 212 0.60 35.20 4.35
N GLU A 213 0.52 35.86 5.52
CA GLU A 213 -0.62 36.65 6.01
C GLU A 213 -0.48 38.15 5.71
#